data_AF-A0AAU4CR85-F1
#
_entry.id   AF-A0AAU4CR85-F1
#
_cell.length_a   1.000
_cell.length_b   1.000
_cell.length_c   1.000
_cell.angle_alpha   90.00
_cell.angle_beta   90.00
_cell.angle_gamma   90.00
#
_symmetry.space_group_name_H-M   'P 1'
#
loop_
_entity.id
_entity.type
_entity.pdbx_description
1 polymer ?
#
loop_
_entity_poly.entity_id
_entity_poly.type
_entity_poly.pdbx_seq_one_letter_code
_entity_poly.pdbx_strand_id
1 'polypeptide(L)'
;MATFNQQGQNVYGDQNNADTINVNKVDRQVVTRELGLALNRVQELGLDEPTRQQATAELEAASAAVQAGDANGAQERLGRVRAMSSALAEVAGAFVRGTGIMGA
;
A
#
# COMPACT_ATOMS: atom_id res chain seq x y z
N MET A 1 29.76 -31.75 26.57
CA MET A 1 30.35 -30.74 25.67
C MET A 1 30.48 -31.38 24.30
N ALA A 2 29.64 -30.99 23.34
CA ALA A 2 29.66 -31.52 21.99
C ALA A 2 30.17 -30.42 21.05
N THR A 3 31.28 -30.71 20.38
CA THR A 3 31.98 -29.86 19.42
C THR A 3 31.18 -29.77 18.13
N PHE A 4 30.83 -28.55 17.70
CA PHE A 4 30.27 -28.28 16.38
C PHE A 4 31.36 -27.65 15.50
N ASN A 5 31.86 -28.41 14.53
CA ASN A 5 32.86 -27.96 13.57
C ASN A 5 32.17 -27.10 12.48
N GLN A 6 32.38 -25.78 12.49
CA GLN A 6 32.16 -24.94 11.32
C GLN A 6 33.45 -24.85 10.51
N GLN A 7 33.65 -25.83 9.62
CA GLN A 7 34.58 -25.68 8.50
C GLN A 7 33.86 -24.95 7.36
N GLY A 8 34.35 -23.75 7.07
CA GLY A 8 34.48 -23.29 5.69
C GLY A 8 33.20 -22.92 4.95
N GLN A 9 32.44 -21.95 5.45
CA GLN A 9 31.62 -21.13 4.55
C GLN A 9 31.64 -19.66 4.97
N ASN A 10 32.43 -18.90 4.24
CA ASN A 10 32.39 -17.45 4.21
C ASN A 10 31.19 -17.07 3.33
N VAL A 11 30.02 -16.85 3.92
CA VAL A 11 28.87 -16.28 3.21
C VAL A 11 28.78 -14.82 3.65
N TYR A 12 29.46 -13.94 2.91
CA TYR A 12 29.06 -12.55 2.80
C TYR A 12 27.76 -12.52 2.00
N GLY A 13 26.66 -12.63 2.71
CA GLY A 13 25.32 -12.52 2.18
C GLY A 13 24.44 -12.11 3.33
N ASP A 14 23.94 -10.89 3.24
CA ASP A 14 22.89 -10.32 4.06
C ASP A 14 21.81 -11.37 4.38
N GLN A 15 21.97 -12.09 5.51
CA GLN A 15 20.95 -13.00 6.03
C GLN A 15 19.87 -12.14 6.68
N ASN A 16 19.15 -11.37 5.86
CA ASN A 16 17.84 -10.86 6.20
C ASN A 16 16.92 -12.07 6.32
N ASN A 17 16.84 -12.57 7.54
CA ASN A 17 15.96 -13.59 8.07
C ASN A 17 14.48 -13.13 8.03
N ALA A 18 14.00 -12.65 6.87
CA ALA A 18 12.65 -12.15 6.66
C ALA A 18 11.80 -13.09 5.77
N ASP A 19 12.30 -14.28 5.45
CA ASP A 19 11.63 -15.29 4.62
C ASP A 19 10.50 -16.06 5.36
N THR A 20 10.00 -15.55 6.49
CA THR A 20 9.03 -16.31 7.33
C THR A 20 7.72 -15.59 7.63
N ILE A 21 7.32 -14.56 6.86
CA ILE A 21 5.92 -14.07 6.85
C ILE A 21 5.54 -13.56 5.45
N ASN A 22 5.52 -14.46 4.46
CA ASN A 22 4.97 -14.19 3.13
C ASN A 22 3.49 -14.60 3.09
N VAL A 23 2.69 -14.06 4.01
CA VAL A 23 1.23 -14.19 4.01
C VAL A 23 0.68 -12.97 3.27
N ASN A 24 0.35 -13.13 1.97
CA ASN A 24 -0.44 -12.17 1.17
C ASN A 24 -0.13 -10.67 1.40
N LYS A 25 1.14 -10.29 1.47
CA LYS A 25 1.48 -8.87 1.54
C LYS A 25 1.35 -8.29 0.14
N VAL A 26 0.45 -7.33 -0.02
CA VAL A 26 0.40 -6.51 -1.23
C VAL A 26 1.79 -5.94 -1.47
N ASP A 27 2.31 -6.12 -2.68
CA ASP A 27 3.64 -5.64 -3.04
C ASP A 27 3.74 -4.13 -2.81
N ARG A 28 4.72 -3.70 -1.99
CA ARG A 28 4.86 -2.29 -1.61
C ARG A 28 5.15 -1.40 -2.82
N GLN A 29 5.88 -1.90 -3.82
CA GLN A 29 6.18 -1.14 -5.03
C GLN A 29 4.90 -0.90 -5.86
N VAL A 30 4.01 -1.89 -5.91
CA VAL A 30 2.68 -1.75 -6.53
C VAL A 30 1.86 -0.70 -5.78
N VAL A 31 1.79 -0.75 -4.45
CA VAL A 31 1.04 0.25 -3.66
C VAL A 31 1.56 1.67 -3.90
N THR A 32 2.88 1.87 -3.89
CA THR A 32 3.47 3.19 -4.16
C THR A 32 3.17 3.68 -5.56
N ARG A 33 3.24 2.81 -6.57
CA ARG A 33 2.92 3.15 -7.96
C ARG A 33 1.46 3.59 -8.09
N GLU A 34 0.54 2.79 -7.57
CA GLU A 34 -0.90 3.07 -7.67
C GLU A 34 -1.28 4.31 -6.86
N LEU A 35 -0.63 4.58 -5.73
CA LEU A 35 -0.78 5.83 -4.99
C LEU A 35 -0.35 7.02 -5.86
N GLY A 36 0.80 6.94 -6.53
CA GLY A 36 1.27 8.01 -7.42
C GLY A 36 0.28 8.31 -8.55
N LEU A 37 -0.29 7.28 -9.17
CA LEU A 37 -1.33 7.41 -10.19
C LEU A 37 -2.62 8.03 -9.62
N ALA A 38 -3.04 7.59 -8.44
CA ALA A 38 -4.23 8.12 -7.78
C ALA A 38 -4.07 9.61 -7.43
N LEU A 39 -2.93 10.00 -6.85
CA LEU A 39 -2.63 11.39 -6.51
C LEU A 39 -2.53 12.28 -7.75
N ASN A 40 -1.90 11.81 -8.82
CA ASN A 40 -1.86 12.53 -10.09
C ASN A 40 -3.29 12.79 -10.62
N ARG A 41 -4.14 11.77 -10.58
CA ARG A 41 -5.53 11.90 -11.02
C ARG A 41 -6.33 12.86 -10.15
N VAL A 42 -6.14 12.86 -8.82
CA VAL A 42 -6.75 13.85 -7.91
C VAL A 42 -6.38 15.29 -8.30
N GLN A 43 -5.13 15.52 -8.71
CA GLN A 43 -4.67 16.85 -9.16
C GLN A 43 -5.35 17.30 -10.46
N GLU A 44 -5.66 16.37 -11.36
CA GLU A 44 -6.32 16.66 -12.64
C GLU A 44 -7.83 16.91 -12.53
N LEU A 45 -8.47 16.53 -11.42
CA LEU A 45 -9.92 16.63 -11.24
C LEU A 45 -10.46 18.05 -11.01
N GLY A 46 -9.60 19.07 -10.92
CA GLY A 46 -10.03 20.46 -10.74
C GLY A 46 -10.79 20.70 -9.43
N LEU A 47 -10.52 19.90 -8.39
CA LEU A 47 -11.16 20.00 -7.08
C LEU A 47 -10.71 21.27 -6.34
N ASP A 48 -11.57 21.81 -5.49
CA ASP A 48 -11.21 22.84 -4.54
C ASP A 48 -10.08 22.35 -3.61
N GLU A 49 -9.19 23.27 -3.22
CA GLU A 49 -8.02 22.97 -2.38
C GLU A 49 -8.32 22.16 -1.12
N PRO A 50 -9.36 22.47 -0.29
CA PRO A 50 -9.65 21.67 0.89
C PRO A 50 -10.06 20.23 0.55
N THR A 51 -10.86 20.05 -0.50
CA THR A 51 -11.30 18.72 -0.94
C THR A 51 -10.13 17.90 -1.49
N ARG A 52 -9.25 18.54 -2.27
CA ARG A 52 -8.02 17.94 -2.79
C ARG A 52 -7.09 17.49 -1.67
N GLN A 53 -6.80 18.37 -0.71
CA GLN A 53 -5.92 18.05 0.41
C GLN A 53 -6.47 16.89 1.25
N GLN A 54 -7.77 16.90 1.53
CA GLN A 54 -8.43 15.82 2.26
C GLN A 54 -8.42 14.51 1.47
N ALA A 55 -8.68 14.53 0.16
CA ALA A 55 -8.63 13.33 -0.69
C ALA A 55 -7.21 12.73 -0.75
N THR A 56 -6.20 13.58 -0.89
CA THR A 56 -4.78 13.19 -0.85
C THR A 56 -4.43 12.52 0.48
N ALA A 57 -4.76 13.15 1.60
CA ALA A 57 -4.47 12.62 2.93
C ALA A 57 -5.13 11.25 3.17
N GLU A 58 -6.38 11.07 2.73
CA GLU A 58 -7.09 9.80 2.88
C GLU A 58 -6.52 8.71 1.95
N LEU A 59 -6.05 9.04 0.74
CA LEU A 59 -5.37 8.10 -0.16
C LEU A 59 -4.00 7.67 0.38
N GLU A 60 -3.22 8.60 0.91
CA GLU A 60 -1.93 8.30 1.55
C GLU A 60 -2.11 7.41 2.78
N ALA A 61 -3.09 7.73 3.63
CA ALA A 61 -3.41 6.91 4.79
C ALA A 61 -3.98 5.53 4.40
N ALA A 62 -4.77 5.44 3.32
CA ALA A 62 -5.20 4.15 2.76
C ALA A 62 -4.00 3.32 2.30
N SER A 63 -3.06 3.91 1.56
CA SER A 63 -1.82 3.26 1.14
C SER A 63 -0.99 2.75 2.32
N ALA A 64 -0.85 3.55 3.37
CA ALA A 64 -0.16 3.13 4.59
C ALA A 64 -0.85 1.93 5.27
N ALA A 65 -2.18 1.95 5.35
CA ALA A 65 -2.96 0.83 5.89
C ALA A 65 -2.76 -0.46 5.07
N VAL A 66 -2.78 -0.37 3.74
CA VAL A 66 -2.50 -1.51 2.85
C VAL A 66 -1.10 -2.07 3.07
N GLN A 67 -0.10 -1.21 3.18
CA GLN A 67 1.29 -1.62 3.42
C GLN A 67 1.50 -2.23 4.81
N ALA A 68 0.65 -1.85 5.78
CA ALA A 68 0.60 -2.44 7.11
C ALA A 68 -0.20 -3.75 7.17
N GLY A 69 -0.89 -4.14 6.08
CA GLY A 69 -1.79 -5.30 6.05
C GLY A 69 -3.16 -5.05 6.70
N ASP A 70 -3.49 -3.79 7.01
CA ASP A 70 -4.77 -3.38 7.59
C ASP A 70 -5.80 -3.10 6.49
N ALA A 71 -6.38 -4.18 5.95
CA ALA A 71 -7.37 -4.09 4.87
C ALA A 71 -8.63 -3.32 5.28
N ASN A 72 -9.07 -3.46 6.54
CA ASN A 72 -10.25 -2.76 7.06
C ASN A 72 -10.01 -1.25 7.10
N GLY A 73 -8.91 -0.80 7.71
CA GLY A 73 -8.57 0.63 7.73
C GLY A 73 -8.37 1.20 6.33
N ALA A 74 -7.75 0.44 5.41
CA ALA A 74 -7.64 0.85 4.01
C ALA A 74 -9.02 1.04 3.35
N GLN A 75 -9.94 0.09 3.56
CA GLN A 75 -11.31 0.17 3.02
C GLN A 75 -12.10 1.34 3.60
N GLU A 76 -12.01 1.62 4.89
CA GLU A 76 -12.67 2.77 5.52
C GLU A 76 -12.16 4.09 4.95
N ARG A 77 -10.85 4.22 4.79
CA ARG A 77 -10.18 5.39 4.20
C ARG A 77 -10.64 5.63 2.76
N LEU A 78 -10.66 4.57 1.95
CA LEU A 78 -11.14 4.62 0.57
C LEU A 78 -12.66 4.86 0.48
N GLY A 79 -13.43 4.38 1.45
CA GLY A 79 -14.85 4.70 1.61
C GLY A 79 -15.09 6.20 1.80
N ARG A 80 -14.27 6.85 2.62
CA ARG A 80 -14.33 8.32 2.78
C ARG A 80 -13.97 9.05 1.49
N VAL A 81 -12.94 8.63 0.76
CA VAL A 81 -12.61 9.20 -0.56
C VAL A 81 -13.77 9.06 -1.55
N ARG A 82 -14.44 7.90 -1.59
CA ARG A 82 -15.62 7.66 -2.45
C ARG A 82 -16.80 8.56 -2.09
N ALA A 83 -16.99 8.87 -0.81
CA ALA A 83 -18.09 9.71 -0.34
C ALA A 83 -17.91 11.20 -0.69
N MET A 84 -16.69 11.63 -1.05
CA MET A 84 -16.40 13.05 -1.35
C MET A 84 -16.90 13.47 -2.72
N SER A 85 -16.75 12.62 -3.75
CA SER A 85 -17.34 12.86 -5.07
C SER A 85 -17.32 11.60 -5.93
N SER A 86 -18.17 11.55 -6.98
CA SER A 86 -18.16 10.43 -7.94
C SER A 86 -16.82 10.29 -8.67
N ALA A 87 -16.12 11.41 -8.93
CA ALA A 87 -14.80 11.38 -9.56
C ALA A 87 -13.73 10.78 -8.64
N LEU A 88 -13.78 11.12 -7.34
CA LEU A 88 -12.91 10.52 -6.33
C LEU A 88 -13.26 9.05 -6.06
N ALA A 89 -14.52 8.67 -6.23
CA ALA A 89 -14.93 7.27 -6.16
C ALA A 89 -14.27 6.41 -7.27
N GLU A 90 -14.13 6.95 -8.48
CA GLU A 90 -13.39 6.30 -9.57
C GLU A 90 -11.90 6.15 -9.25
N VAL A 91 -11.28 7.19 -8.67
CA VAL A 91 -9.87 7.16 -8.23
C VAL A 91 -9.66 6.08 -7.17
N ALA A 92 -10.50 6.06 -6.12
CA ALA A 92 -10.43 5.05 -5.07
C ALA A 92 -10.71 3.63 -5.61
N GLY A 93 -11.61 3.49 -6.59
CA GLY A 93 -11.87 2.21 -7.25
C GLY A 93 -10.69 1.73 -8.10
N ALA A 94 -10.03 2.62 -8.84
CA ALA A 94 -8.82 2.32 -9.59
C ALA A 94 -7.68 1.89 -8.65
N PHE A 95 -7.46 2.62 -7.56
CA PHE A 95 -6.44 2.29 -6.55
C PHE A 95 -6.65 0.89 -5.96
N VAL A 96 -7.88 0.53 -5.55
CA VAL A 96 -8.18 -0.82 -5.02
C VAL A 96 -7.88 -1.92 -6.03
N ARG A 97 -8.24 -1.71 -7.31
CA ARG A 97 -7.99 -2.70 -8.37
C ARG A 97 -6.50 -2.85 -8.66
N GLY A 98 -5.75 -1.75 -8.71
CA GLY A 98 -4.32 -1.77 -8.98
C GLY A 98 -3.51 -2.39 -7.85
N THR A 99 -3.94 -2.20 -6.61
CA THR A 99 -3.29 -2.75 -5.41
C THR A 99 -3.76 -4.16 -5.04
N GLY A 100 -4.86 -4.66 -5.64
CA GLY A 100 -5.32 -6.03 -5.41
C GLY A 100 -5.89 -6.32 -4.01
N ILE A 101 -6.28 -5.29 -3.26
CA ILE A 101 -6.76 -5.43 -1.87
C ILE A 101 -8.12 -6.17 -1.79
N MET A 102 -8.80 -6.41 -2.93
CA MET A 102 -10.05 -7.21 -3.03
C MET A 102 -9.80 -8.63 -3.58
N GLY A 103 -8.93 -9.41 -2.93
CA GLY A 103 -8.56 -10.74 -3.43
C GLY A 103 -7.99 -11.72 -2.42
N ALA A 104 -8.41 -11.66 -1.15
CA ALA A 104 -8.10 -12.67 -0.13
C ALA A 104 -9.38 -13.16 0.55
#